data_AF-A0A7S3L7W2-F1
#
_entry.id   AF-A0A7S3L7W2-F1
#
_cell.length_a   1.000
_cell.length_b   1.000
_cell.length_c   1.000
_cell.angle_alpha   90.00
_cell.angle_beta   90.00
_cell.angle_gamma   90.00
#
_symmetry.space_group_name_H-M   'P 1'
#
loop_
_entity.id
_entity.type
_entity.pdbx_description
1 polymer ?
#
loop_
_entity_poly.entity_id
_entity_poly.type
_entity_poly.pdbx_seq_one_letter_code
_entity_poly.pdbx_strand_id
1 'polypeptide(L)'
;PAVPPTARELLVSFLQGRLNHPAAPHVSQILVTGGWAAGNKPALQDADGWLDSLLAAGIPCDILPSQTDPTTANWPQRPLHRSLLPRSSRWAICHRTPNPYQAMYGTNDSNNQGDGVVVVATDGLNVRAQQSVTAVPMSS
;
A
#
# COMPACT_ATOMS: atom_id res chain seq x y z
N PRO A 1 0.13 -14.34 -29.63
CA PRO A 1 1.22 -14.52 -28.64
C PRO A 1 0.69 -14.08 -27.26
N ALA A 2 0.92 -14.86 -26.20
CA ALA A 2 0.48 -14.47 -24.86
C ALA A 2 1.37 -13.33 -24.33
N VAL A 3 0.77 -12.24 -23.88
CA VAL A 3 1.50 -11.13 -23.24
C VAL A 3 2.05 -11.62 -21.90
N PRO A 4 3.34 -11.41 -21.59
CA PRO A 4 3.90 -11.83 -20.31
C PRO A 4 3.22 -11.08 -19.15
N PRO A 5 3.00 -11.74 -18.01
CA PRO A 5 2.31 -11.14 -16.88
C PRO A 5 3.10 -9.95 -16.33
N THR A 6 2.38 -8.90 -15.95
CA THR A 6 2.96 -7.72 -15.30
C THR A 6 3.45 -8.06 -13.89
N ALA A 7 4.35 -7.23 -13.34
CA ALA A 7 4.81 -7.41 -11.96
C ALA A 7 3.66 -7.40 -10.94
N ARG A 8 2.61 -6.61 -11.19
CA ARG A 8 1.39 -6.54 -10.37
C ARG A 8 0.62 -7.86 -10.37
N GLU A 9 0.51 -8.52 -11.52
CA GLU A 9 -0.17 -9.81 -11.66
C GLU A 9 0.63 -10.96 -11.04
N LEU A 10 1.96 -10.91 -11.18
CA LEU A 10 2.86 -11.87 -10.52
C LEU A 10 2.79 -11.74 -9.00
N LEU A 11 2.77 -10.52 -8.46
CA LEU A 11 2.60 -10.28 -7.02
C LEU A 11 1.27 -10.82 -6.50
N VAL A 12 0.16 -10.55 -7.20
CA VAL A 12 -1.15 -11.11 -6.82
C VAL A 12 -1.13 -12.63 -6.88
N SER A 13 -0.54 -13.22 -7.93
CA SER A 13 -0.41 -14.67 -8.07
C SER A 13 0.44 -15.30 -6.97
N PHE A 14 1.51 -14.61 -6.53
CA PHE A 14 2.33 -15.01 -5.41
C PHE A 14 1.52 -15.04 -4.12
N LEU A 15 0.81 -13.95 -3.80
CA LEU A 15 0.03 -13.82 -2.56
C LEU A 15 -1.16 -14.77 -2.50
N GLN A 16 -1.74 -15.10 -3.66
CA GLN A 16 -2.79 -16.11 -3.79
C GLN A 16 -2.26 -17.55 -3.78
N GLY A 17 -0.95 -17.75 -3.59
CA GLY A 17 -0.31 -19.07 -3.54
C GLY A 17 -0.18 -19.78 -4.90
N ARG A 18 -0.54 -19.13 -6.02
CA ARG A 18 -0.51 -19.75 -7.37
C ARG A 18 0.91 -20.04 -7.86
N LEU A 19 1.90 -19.33 -7.33
CA LEU A 19 3.31 -19.57 -7.64
C LEU A 19 3.96 -20.66 -6.78
N ASN A 20 3.22 -21.29 -5.85
CA ASN A 20 3.70 -22.33 -4.94
C ASN A 20 4.98 -21.96 -4.15
N HIS A 21 5.17 -20.67 -3.86
CA HIS A 21 6.33 -20.20 -3.13
C HIS A 21 6.16 -20.41 -1.62
N PRO A 22 7.14 -20.97 -0.89
CA PRO A 22 6.99 -21.31 0.52
C PRO A 22 6.71 -20.11 1.43
N ALA A 23 7.14 -18.91 1.04
CA ALA A 23 6.91 -17.69 1.82
C ALA A 23 5.49 -17.10 1.71
N ALA A 24 4.72 -17.44 0.68
CA ALA A 24 3.38 -16.87 0.47
C ALA A 24 2.42 -17.02 1.68
N PRO A 25 2.29 -18.20 2.32
CA PRO A 25 1.42 -18.37 3.49
C PRO A 25 1.89 -17.61 4.75
N HIS A 26 3.12 -17.12 4.77
CA HIS A 26 3.67 -16.39 5.93
C HIS A 26 3.40 -14.88 5.87
N VAL A 27 2.77 -14.38 4.79
CA VAL A 27 2.43 -12.97 4.67
C VAL A 27 1.15 -12.69 5.46
N SER A 28 1.27 -11.99 6.58
CA SER A 28 0.14 -11.67 7.48
C SER A 28 -0.51 -10.32 7.20
N GLN A 29 0.19 -9.41 6.54
CA GLN A 29 -0.26 -8.04 6.31
C GLN A 29 0.38 -7.46 5.05
N ILE A 30 -0.37 -6.63 4.34
CA ILE A 30 0.11 -5.82 3.23
C ILE A 30 -0.06 -4.34 3.58
N LEU A 31 0.93 -3.53 3.26
CA LEU A 31 0.84 -2.06 3.30
C LEU A 31 1.14 -1.53 1.90
N VAL A 32 0.15 -0.89 1.27
CA VAL A 32 0.28 -0.29 -0.05
C VAL A 32 0.46 1.23 0.11
N THR A 33 1.58 1.74 -0.36
CA THR A 33 1.94 3.16 -0.23
C THR A 33 1.80 3.91 -1.56
N GLY A 34 0.62 4.51 -1.77
CA GLY A 34 0.34 5.62 -2.70
C GLY A 34 0.84 5.56 -4.15
N GLY A 35 0.61 6.63 -4.91
CA GLY A 35 1.26 6.87 -6.22
C GLY A 35 0.63 6.18 -7.43
N TRP A 36 -0.67 5.91 -7.39
CA TRP A 36 -1.35 4.88 -8.17
C TRP A 36 -2.61 5.38 -8.87
N ALA A 37 -3.27 6.41 -8.32
CA ALA A 37 -4.39 7.06 -9.01
C ALA A 37 -3.92 8.11 -10.04
N ALA A 38 -2.68 8.60 -9.94
CA ALA A 38 -2.11 9.65 -10.82
C ALA A 38 -3.09 10.83 -11.09
N GLY A 39 -3.95 11.16 -10.11
CA GLY A 39 -4.98 12.17 -10.20
C GLY A 39 -6.11 11.93 -11.23
N ASN A 40 -6.20 10.76 -11.88
CA ASN A 40 -7.17 10.52 -12.95
C ASN A 40 -8.09 9.30 -12.68
N LYS A 41 -9.31 9.38 -13.21
CA LYS A 41 -10.35 8.37 -12.98
C LYS A 41 -9.99 6.97 -13.52
N PRO A 42 -9.44 6.81 -14.74
CA PRO A 42 -9.08 5.49 -15.25
C PRO A 42 -8.02 4.77 -14.41
N ALA A 43 -6.97 5.47 -13.98
CA ALA A 43 -5.93 4.90 -13.13
C ALA A 43 -6.47 4.54 -11.74
N LEU A 44 -7.36 5.36 -11.17
CA LEU A 44 -8.05 5.02 -9.93
C LEU A 44 -8.93 3.77 -10.07
N GLN A 45 -9.63 3.62 -11.19
CA GLN A 45 -10.41 2.41 -11.47
C GLN A 45 -9.49 1.19 -11.62
N ASP A 46 -8.41 1.27 -12.39
CA ASP A 46 -7.41 0.19 -12.52
C ASP A 46 -6.86 -0.22 -11.14
N ALA A 47 -6.44 0.76 -10.33
CA ALA A 47 -5.95 0.54 -8.98
C ALA A 47 -6.98 -0.16 -8.08
N ASP A 48 -8.25 0.25 -8.10
CA ASP A 48 -9.32 -0.40 -7.33
C ASP A 48 -9.54 -1.87 -7.76
N GLY A 49 -9.30 -2.20 -9.03
CA GLY A 49 -9.43 -3.57 -9.53
C GLY A 49 -8.25 -4.46 -9.18
N TRP A 50 -7.07 -3.88 -9.22
CA TRP A 50 -5.87 -4.54 -8.74
C TRP A 50 -5.98 -4.80 -7.22
N LEU A 51 -6.41 -3.82 -6.43
CA LEU A 51 -6.67 -3.99 -5.00
C LEU A 51 -7.70 -5.07 -4.71
N ASP A 52 -8.80 -5.10 -5.45
CA ASP A 52 -9.82 -6.14 -5.30
C ASP A 52 -9.24 -7.55 -5.53
N SER A 53 -8.38 -7.70 -6.54
CA SER A 53 -7.66 -8.95 -6.82
C SER A 53 -6.64 -9.31 -5.73
N LEU A 54 -5.96 -8.30 -5.19
CA LEU A 54 -5.01 -8.46 -4.08
C LEU A 54 -5.72 -8.93 -2.81
N LEU A 55 -6.83 -8.28 -2.46
CA LEU A 55 -7.66 -8.58 -1.28
C LEU A 55 -8.32 -9.96 -1.36
N ALA A 56 -8.55 -10.48 -2.58
CA ALA A 56 -9.02 -11.84 -2.78
C ALA A 56 -8.03 -12.93 -2.28
N ALA A 57 -6.77 -12.56 -1.98
CA ALA A 57 -5.84 -13.45 -1.26
C ALA A 57 -6.19 -13.65 0.22
N GLY A 58 -7.11 -12.84 0.78
CA GLY A 58 -7.53 -12.95 2.18
C GLY A 58 -6.57 -12.33 3.19
N ILE A 59 -5.57 -11.59 2.73
CA ILE A 59 -4.54 -10.95 3.58
C ILE A 59 -4.98 -9.50 3.89
N PRO A 60 -5.01 -9.08 5.17
CA PRO A 60 -5.24 -7.70 5.57
C PRO A 60 -4.34 -6.70 4.83
N CYS A 61 -4.95 -5.60 4.39
CA CYS A 61 -4.29 -4.61 3.55
C CYS A 61 -4.59 -3.20 4.05
N ASP A 62 -3.52 -2.46 4.31
CA ASP A 62 -3.56 -1.06 4.72
C ASP A 62 -3.16 -0.19 3.53
N ILE A 63 -3.98 0.82 3.26
CA ILE A 63 -3.84 1.69 2.12
C ILE A 63 -3.45 3.09 2.59
N LEU A 64 -2.21 3.47 2.29
CA LEU A 64 -1.65 4.78 2.55
C LEU A 64 -1.75 5.66 1.29
N PRO A 65 -2.32 6.88 1.36
CA PRO A 65 -2.35 7.82 0.24
C PRO A 65 -0.99 8.44 -0.06
N SER A 66 -0.83 8.97 -1.27
CA SER A 66 0.27 9.86 -1.65
C SER A 66 -0.24 11.17 -2.28
N GLN A 67 0.66 12.11 -2.54
CA GLN A 67 0.42 13.40 -3.20
C GLN A 67 -0.41 13.32 -4.49
N THR A 68 -0.28 12.25 -5.27
CA THR A 68 -1.02 12.10 -6.55
C THR A 68 -2.43 11.53 -6.38
N ASP A 69 -2.81 11.16 -5.16
CA ASP A 69 -4.11 10.56 -4.88
C ASP A 69 -5.13 11.65 -4.51
N PRO A 70 -6.43 11.43 -4.78
CA PRO A 70 -7.49 12.38 -4.47
C PRO A 70 -7.78 12.51 -2.96
N THR A 71 -6.81 13.04 -2.21
CA THR A 71 -6.89 13.38 -0.78
C THR A 71 -6.36 14.79 -0.53
N THR A 72 -6.33 15.22 0.73
CA THR A 72 -5.73 16.49 1.14
C THR A 72 -4.24 16.54 0.78
N ALA A 73 -3.81 17.59 0.08
CA ALA A 73 -2.40 17.81 -0.23
C ALA A 73 -1.56 18.23 1.00
N ASN A 74 -2.22 18.71 2.07
CA ASN A 74 -1.56 19.11 3.31
C ASN A 74 -1.17 17.89 4.14
N TRP A 75 -0.02 17.98 4.81
CA TRP A 75 0.45 16.98 5.76
C TRP A 75 -0.07 17.29 7.17
N PRO A 76 -0.66 16.33 7.91
CA PRO A 76 -0.92 14.93 7.54
C PRO A 76 -2.08 14.78 6.53
N GLN A 77 -1.93 13.86 5.57
CA GLN A 77 -2.97 13.57 4.58
C GLN A 77 -4.06 12.66 5.17
N ARG A 78 -5.31 12.94 4.82
CA ARG A 78 -6.47 12.14 5.26
C ARG A 78 -6.53 10.80 4.53
N PRO A 79 -7.11 9.74 5.14
CA PRO A 79 -7.41 8.49 4.45
C PRO A 79 -8.25 8.70 3.19
N LEU A 80 -8.06 7.85 2.17
CA LEU A 80 -8.88 7.86 0.98
C LEU A 80 -10.35 7.58 1.31
N HIS A 81 -11.26 8.34 0.70
CA HIS A 81 -12.68 8.13 0.89
C HIS A 81 -13.13 6.83 0.20
N ARG A 82 -13.98 6.04 0.88
CA ARG A 82 -14.48 4.74 0.39
C ARG A 82 -15.11 4.78 -1.01
N SER A 83 -15.71 5.91 -1.40
CA SER A 83 -16.38 6.05 -2.70
C SER A 83 -15.41 6.05 -3.88
N LEU A 84 -14.12 6.28 -3.63
CA LEU A 84 -13.06 6.27 -4.64
C LEU A 84 -12.62 4.85 -4.98
N LEU A 85 -12.96 3.89 -4.11
CA LEU A 85 -12.50 2.50 -4.14
C LEU A 85 -13.68 1.53 -3.95
N PRO A 86 -14.70 1.56 -4.83
CA PRO A 86 -15.94 0.82 -4.62
C PRO A 86 -15.76 -0.71 -4.58
N ARG A 87 -14.83 -1.27 -5.36
CA ARG A 87 -14.61 -2.73 -5.39
C ARG A 87 -13.83 -3.20 -4.17
N SER A 88 -12.71 -2.55 -3.86
CA SER A 88 -11.88 -2.93 -2.72
C SER A 88 -12.52 -2.59 -1.37
N SER A 89 -13.42 -1.61 -1.31
CA SER A 89 -14.15 -1.27 -0.07
C SER A 89 -15.17 -2.32 0.38
N ARG A 90 -15.46 -3.34 -0.45
CA ARG A 90 -16.33 -4.46 -0.04
C ARG A 90 -15.64 -5.39 0.97
N TRP A 91 -14.31 -5.37 1.02
CA TRP A 91 -13.52 -6.25 1.87
C TRP A 91 -13.33 -5.62 3.25
N ALA A 92 -13.74 -6.31 4.31
CA ALA A 92 -13.56 -5.84 5.68
C ALA A 92 -12.09 -5.68 6.09
N ILE A 93 -11.21 -6.42 5.41
CA ILE A 93 -9.75 -6.47 5.60
C ILE A 93 -9.01 -5.35 4.83
N CYS A 94 -9.74 -4.44 4.18
CA CYS A 94 -9.19 -3.29 3.48
C CYS A 94 -9.31 -2.03 4.35
N HIS A 95 -8.19 -1.55 4.87
CA HIS A 95 -8.10 -0.39 5.73
C HIS A 95 -7.54 0.80 4.96
N ARG A 96 -8.17 1.97 5.08
CA ARG A 96 -7.68 3.23 4.50
C ARG A 96 -7.08 4.03 5.63
N THR A 97 -5.81 4.40 5.52
CA THR A 97 -5.03 4.96 6.62
C THR A 97 -4.53 6.37 6.28
N PRO A 98 -4.23 7.22 7.27
CA PRO A 98 -3.65 8.53 7.02
C PRO A 98 -2.17 8.41 6.62
N ASN A 99 -1.61 9.46 6.04
CA ASN A 99 -0.17 9.63 5.84
C ASN A 99 0.31 10.81 6.71
N PRO A 100 1.21 10.62 7.70
CA PRO A 100 2.00 9.41 8.00
C PRO A 100 1.20 8.27 8.61
N TYR A 101 1.71 7.05 8.42
CA TYR A 101 1.16 5.81 8.98
C TYR A 101 1.99 5.30 10.15
N GLN A 102 1.31 4.74 11.15
CA GLN A 102 1.90 3.99 12.23
C GLN A 102 0.98 2.83 12.62
N ALA A 103 1.55 1.64 12.78
CA ALA A 103 0.86 0.48 13.36
C ALA A 103 1.83 -0.46 14.06
N MET A 104 1.27 -1.41 14.81
CA MET A 104 2.00 -2.48 15.47
C MET A 104 1.55 -3.81 14.88
N TYR A 105 2.49 -4.63 14.44
CA TYR A 105 2.24 -5.96 13.87
C TYR A 105 2.94 -7.04 14.69
N GLY A 106 2.27 -8.16 14.94
CA GLY A 106 2.79 -9.26 15.78
C GLY A 106 1.80 -9.65 16.88
N THR A 107 2.05 -10.79 17.54
CA THR A 107 1.13 -11.33 18.55
C THR A 107 1.25 -10.58 19.87
N ASN A 108 0.13 -10.02 20.32
CA ASN A 108 -0.10 -9.74 21.74
C ASN A 108 -0.56 -11.05 22.40
N ASP A 109 0.29 -12.07 22.42
CA ASP A 109 -0.02 -13.25 23.20
C ASP A 109 0.05 -12.82 24.67
N SER A 110 -1.05 -12.99 25.41
CA SER A 110 -1.18 -12.55 26.81
C SER A 110 -0.11 -13.12 27.77
N ASN A 111 0.65 -14.12 27.31
CA ASN A 111 1.73 -14.78 28.03
C ASN A 111 3.15 -14.40 27.55
N ASN A 112 3.28 -13.64 26.46
CA ASN A 112 4.56 -13.18 25.90
C ASN A 112 4.44 -11.71 25.51
N GLN A 113 4.56 -10.87 26.53
CA GLN A 113 4.55 -9.42 26.44
C GLN A 113 5.88 -8.94 25.84
N GLY A 114 6.07 -9.00 24.51
CA GLY A 114 7.37 -8.58 23.97
C GLY A 114 7.65 -8.43 22.49
N ASP A 115 6.86 -8.96 21.53
CA ASP A 115 7.39 -9.11 20.15
C ASP A 115 6.52 -8.53 19.03
N GLY A 116 5.83 -7.42 19.32
CA GLY A 116 5.19 -6.62 18.26
C GLY A 116 6.19 -5.64 17.63
N VAL A 117 6.23 -5.62 16.30
CA VAL A 117 7.04 -4.66 15.53
C VAL A 117 6.20 -3.41 15.27
N VAL A 118 6.68 -2.26 15.73
CA VAL A 118 6.10 -0.96 15.35
C VAL A 118 6.61 -0.58 13.96
N VAL A 119 5.69 -0.38 13.03
CA VAL A 119 5.97 0.06 11.67
C VAL A 119 5.47 1.47 11.48
N VAL A 120 6.36 2.33 10.99
CA VAL A 120 6.04 3.70 10.56
C VAL A 120 6.31 3.81 9.08
N ALA A 121 5.38 4.40 8.34
CA ALA A 121 5.50 4.53 6.89
C ALA A 121 5.03 5.90 6.40
N THR A 122 5.57 6.30 5.25
CA THR A 122 5.21 7.51 4.53
C THR A 122 5.22 7.21 3.04
N ASP A 123 4.68 8.12 2.23
CA ASP A 123 4.73 8.04 0.77
C ASP A 123 6.09 8.47 0.18
N GLY A 124 7.05 8.80 1.03
CA GLY A 124 8.42 9.19 0.66
C GLY A 124 8.57 10.64 0.20
N LEU A 125 7.50 11.46 0.21
CA LEU A 125 7.57 12.87 -0.19
C LEU A 125 8.51 13.67 0.73
N ASN A 126 8.51 13.36 2.03
CA ASN A 126 9.42 13.93 3.02
C ASN A 126 10.90 13.70 2.67
N VAL A 127 11.27 12.47 2.26
CA VAL A 127 12.65 12.12 1.88
C VAL A 127 13.03 12.81 0.57
N ARG A 128 12.14 12.83 -0.43
CA ARG A 128 12.39 13.52 -1.71
C ARG A 128 12.60 15.03 -1.52
N ALA A 129 11.80 15.65 -0.65
CA ALA A 129 11.93 17.07 -0.33
C ALA A 129 13.28 17.38 0.36
N GLN A 130 13.78 16.49 1.22
CA GLN A 130 15.11 16.63 1.82
C GLN A 130 16.21 16.53 0.75
N GLN A 131 16.11 15.52 -0.13
CA GLN A 131 17.08 15.30 -1.21
C GLN A 131 17.19 16.50 -2.15
N SER A 132 16.07 17.17 -2.47
CA SER A 132 16.10 18.35 -3.33
C SER A 132 16.77 19.57 -2.68
N VAL A 133 16.78 19.66 -1.35
CA VAL A 133 17.47 20.73 -0.62
C VAL A 133 18.97 20.43 -0.48
N THR A 134 19.33 19.16 -0.27
CA THR A 134 20.72 18.74 -0.06
C THR A 134 21.51 18.51 -1.35
N ALA A 135 20.84 18.48 -2.51
CA ALA A 135 21.49 18.31 -3.79
C ALA A 135 22.43 19.50 -4.04
N VAL A 136 23.74 19.27 -3.83
CA VAL A 136 24.78 20.21 -4.21
C VAL A 136 24.70 20.39 -5.73
N PRO A 137 24.59 21.62 -6.26
CA PRO A 137 24.65 21.83 -7.69
C PRO A 137 26.01 21.34 -8.18
N MET A 138 26.03 20.30 -9.01
CA MET A 138 27.25 19.91 -9.71
C MET A 138 27.64 21.07 -10.62
N SER A 139 28.73 21.77 -10.29
CA SER A 139 29.28 22.81 -11.15
C SER A 139 29.69 22.18 -12.48
N SER A 140 29.11 22.69 -13.57
CA SER A 140 29.50 22.41 -14.95
C SER A 140 30.95 22.80 -15.23
#